data_AF-A0A6N6KV71-F1
#
_entry.id   AF-A0A6N6KV71-F1
#
_cell.length_a   1.000
_cell.length_b   1.000
_cell.length_c   1.000
_cell.angle_alpha   90.00
_cell.angle_beta   90.00
_cell.angle_gamma   90.00
#
_symmetry.space_group_name_H-M   'P 1'
#
loop_
_entity.id
_entity.type
_entity.pdbx_description
1 polymer ?
#
loop_
_entity_poly.entity_id
_entity_poly.type
_entity_poly.pdbx_seq_one_letter_code
_entity_poly.pdbx_strand_id
1 'polypeptide(L)'
;MRKVLDQEIGLYRKFKVERTDGSSEPGGKHEKCAHFILDCDHDPLAKPALEAYAKAAREAGYGPLADDIETYLIPRIPETKQP
;
A
#
# COMPACT_ATOMS: atom_id res chain seq x y z
N MET A 1 21.00 -11.43 24.34
CA MET A 1 19.73 -11.16 23.64
C MET A 1 19.72 -11.95 22.34
N ARG A 2 18.63 -12.66 22.02
CA ARG A 2 18.50 -13.37 20.74
C ARG A 2 18.27 -12.34 19.63
N LYS A 3 18.98 -12.46 18.52
CA LYS A 3 18.74 -11.64 17.32
C LYS A 3 17.46 -12.17 16.67
N VAL A 4 16.39 -11.37 16.67
CA VAL A 4 15.16 -11.70 15.95
C VAL A 4 15.42 -11.49 14.47
N LEU A 5 15.12 -12.49 13.64
CA LEU A 5 15.26 -12.37 12.19
C LEU A 5 14.05 -11.60 11.64
N ASP A 6 14.25 -10.89 10.53
CA ASP A 6 13.17 -10.09 9.92
C ASP A 6 11.95 -10.95 9.52
N GLN A 7 12.17 -12.24 9.29
CA GLN A 7 11.14 -13.24 8.97
C GLN A 7 10.31 -13.69 10.18
N GLU A 8 10.77 -13.38 11.40
CA GLU A 8 10.06 -13.67 12.66
C GLU A 8 9.22 -12.48 13.14
N ILE A 9 9.32 -11.33 12.45
CA ILE A 9 8.58 -10.10 12.75
C ILE A 9 7.48 -9.93 11.70
N GLY A 10 6.23 -9.81 12.15
CA GLY A 10 5.09 -9.51 11.29
C GLY A 10 5.07 -8.05 10.82
N LEU A 11 4.05 -7.28 11.24
CA LEU A 11 3.93 -5.88 10.84
C LEU A 11 5.02 -5.00 11.48
N TYR A 12 5.84 -4.37 10.63
CA TYR A 12 6.81 -3.37 11.05
C TYR A 12 6.14 -2.01 11.26
N ARG A 13 6.30 -1.44 12.46
CA ARG A 13 5.86 -0.07 12.76
C ARG A 13 6.87 0.98 12.32
N LYS A 14 7.19 1.01 11.03
CA LYS A 14 8.11 2.01 10.43
C LYS A 14 7.40 3.33 10.07
N PHE A 15 6.10 3.26 9.79
CA PHE A 15 5.31 4.39 9.33
C PHE A 15 4.12 4.63 10.24
N LYS A 16 3.78 5.91 10.45
CA LYS A 16 2.50 6.34 11.00
C LYS A 16 1.62 6.75 9.82
N VAL A 17 0.47 6.09 9.67
CA VAL A 17 -0.51 6.41 8.62
C VAL A 17 -1.74 6.98 9.29
N GLU A 18 -2.19 8.15 8.83
CA GLU A 18 -3.37 8.82 9.34
C GLU A 18 -4.24 9.34 8.19
N ARG A 19 -5.55 9.42 8.41
CA ARG A 19 -6.47 10.00 7.45
C ARG A 19 -6.39 11.52 7.51
N THR A 20 -6.31 12.17 6.36
CA THR A 20 -6.20 13.64 6.27
C THR A 20 -7.51 14.36 6.59
N ASP A 21 -8.63 13.65 6.61
CA ASP A 21 -9.96 14.18 6.92
C ASP A 21 -10.30 14.16 8.43
N GLY A 22 -9.36 13.72 9.29
CA GLY A 22 -9.55 13.65 10.74
C GLY A 22 -10.55 12.59 11.22
N SER A 23 -11.14 11.77 10.34
CA SER A 23 -12.18 10.79 10.73
C SER A 23 -11.67 9.57 11.49
N SER A 24 -10.35 9.47 11.69
CA SER A 24 -9.69 8.48 12.54
C SER A 24 -9.47 8.97 13.99
N GLU A 25 -9.81 10.22 14.31
CA GLU A 25 -9.76 10.74 15.68
C GLU A 25 -10.78 10.04 16.60
N PRO A 26 -10.60 10.09 17.94
CA PRO A 26 -11.52 9.47 18.89
C PRO A 26 -12.97 9.90 18.68
N GLY A 27 -13.89 8.93 18.58
CA GLY A 27 -15.30 9.12 18.26
C GLY A 27 -15.60 9.21 16.75
N GLY A 28 -14.58 9.17 15.89
CA GLY A 28 -14.71 9.24 14.44
C GLY A 28 -15.16 7.93 13.79
N LYS A 29 -15.77 8.02 12.60
CA LYS A 29 -16.27 6.87 11.82
C LYS A 29 -15.19 5.81 11.55
N HIS A 30 -13.93 6.24 11.45
CA HIS A 30 -12.79 5.42 11.10
C HIS A 30 -11.76 5.30 12.23
N GLU A 31 -12.14 5.58 13.49
CA GLU A 31 -11.25 5.50 14.67
C GLU A 31 -10.57 4.12 14.79
N LYS A 32 -11.25 3.04 14.37
CA LYS A 32 -10.77 1.65 14.51
C LYS A 32 -10.27 1.04 13.20
N CYS A 33 -10.19 1.82 12.12
CA CYS A 33 -9.65 1.32 10.87
C CYS A 33 -8.13 1.15 10.98
N ALA A 34 -7.63 0.02 10.49
CA ALA A 34 -6.19 -0.21 10.35
C ALA A 34 -5.74 0.20 8.94
N HIS A 35 -4.63 0.91 8.86
CA HIS A 35 -3.98 1.29 7.61
C HIS A 35 -2.52 0.83 7.67
N PHE A 36 -2.04 0.23 6.59
CA PHE A 36 -0.64 -0.12 6.41
C PHE A 36 -0.22 0.20 4.97
N ILE A 37 1.08 0.26 4.74
CA ILE A 37 1.67 0.66 3.45
C ILE A 37 2.28 -0.56 2.79
N LEU A 38 2.18 -0.60 1.46
CA LEU A 38 2.95 -1.47 0.59
C LEU A 38 3.92 -0.60 -0.23
N ASP A 39 5.22 -0.92 -0.17
CA ASP A 39 6.25 -0.23 -0.96
C ASP A 39 6.30 -0.85 -2.35
N CYS A 40 5.67 -0.21 -3.33
CA CYS A 40 5.52 -0.83 -4.65
C CYS A 40 6.81 -0.88 -5.48
N ASP A 41 7.86 -0.17 -5.06
CA ASP A 41 9.13 -0.11 -5.76
C ASP A 41 10.11 -1.17 -5.22
N HIS A 42 10.09 -1.42 -3.91
CA HIS A 42 11.07 -2.29 -3.23
C HIS A 42 10.46 -3.55 -2.59
N ASP A 43 9.15 -3.58 -2.30
CA ASP A 43 8.50 -4.77 -1.75
C ASP A 43 8.06 -5.70 -2.89
N PRO A 44 8.72 -6.86 -3.08
CA PRO A 44 8.35 -7.81 -4.12
C PRO A 44 6.94 -8.39 -3.94
N LEU A 45 6.35 -8.28 -2.75
CA LEU A 45 4.98 -8.74 -2.46
C LEU A 45 3.92 -7.66 -2.77
N ALA A 46 4.31 -6.40 -2.92
CA ALA A 46 3.37 -5.31 -3.17
C ALA A 46 2.69 -5.44 -4.54
N LYS A 47 3.46 -5.73 -5.59
CA LYS A 47 2.94 -5.90 -6.95
C LYS A 47 1.86 -6.98 -7.07
N PRO A 48 2.08 -8.25 -6.68
CA PRO A 48 1.04 -9.27 -6.79
C PRO A 48 -0.18 -8.97 -5.92
N ALA A 49 -0.02 -8.30 -4.76
CA ALA A 49 -1.14 -7.87 -3.94
C ALA A 49 -2.00 -6.81 -4.66
N LEU A 50 -1.36 -5.84 -5.31
CA LEU A 50 -2.05 -4.80 -6.08
C LEU A 50 -2.73 -5.34 -7.34
N GLU A 51 -2.12 -6.30 -8.05
CA GLU A 51 -2.76 -6.96 -9.20
C GLU A 51 -4.07 -7.66 -8.80
N ALA A 52 -4.03 -8.41 -7.70
CA ALA A 52 -5.23 -9.06 -7.15
C ALA A 52 -6.29 -8.03 -6.73
N TYR A 53 -5.86 -6.91 -6.13
CA TYR A 53 -6.76 -5.84 -5.72
C TYR A 53 -7.41 -5.12 -6.91
N ALA A 54 -6.64 -4.78 -7.95
CA ALA A 54 -7.16 -4.16 -9.17
C ALA A 54 -8.23 -5.03 -9.84
N LYS A 55 -7.99 -6.35 -9.91
CA LYS A 55 -8.98 -7.30 -10.41
C LYS A 55 -10.29 -7.24 -9.59
N ALA A 56 -10.18 -7.33 -8.26
CA ALA A 56 -11.35 -7.28 -7.38
C ALA A 56 -12.09 -5.93 -7.46
N ALA A 57 -11.35 -4.82 -7.58
CA ALA A 57 -11.91 -3.48 -7.75
C ALA A 57 -12.73 -3.40 -9.05
N ARG A 58 -12.22 -3.95 -10.15
CA ARG A 58 -12.93 -4.00 -11.44
C ARG A 58 -14.21 -4.84 -11.34
N GLU A 59 -14.14 -6.02 -10.75
CA GLU A 59 -15.31 -6.90 -10.52
C GLU A 59 -16.38 -6.24 -9.65
N ALA A 60 -15.98 -5.40 -8.69
CA ALA A 60 -16.89 -4.62 -7.85
C ALA A 60 -17.39 -3.31 -8.49
N GLY A 61 -17.03 -3.02 -9.74
CA GLY A 61 -17.48 -1.84 -10.49
C GLY A 61 -16.63 -0.58 -10.29
N TYR A 62 -15.50 -0.66 -9.58
CA TYR A 62 -14.56 0.45 -9.38
C TYR A 62 -13.52 0.51 -10.52
N GLY A 63 -14.00 0.64 -11.76
CA GLY A 63 -13.16 0.68 -12.97
C GLY A 63 -12.00 1.69 -12.90
N PRO A 64 -12.24 2.98 -12.59
CA PRO A 64 -11.18 3.98 -12.52
C PRO A 64 -10.08 3.65 -11.50
N LEU A 65 -10.45 3.06 -10.35
CA LEU A 65 -9.47 2.64 -9.35
C LEU A 65 -8.62 1.48 -9.86
N ALA A 66 -9.23 0.51 -10.55
CA ALA A 66 -8.48 -0.58 -11.17
C ALA A 66 -7.51 -0.04 -12.22
N ASP A 67 -7.95 0.88 -13.07
CA ASP A 67 -7.13 1.52 -14.10
C ASP A 67 -5.93 2.27 -13.51
N ASP A 68 -6.14 3.02 -12.41
CA ASP A 68 -5.08 3.73 -11.69
C ASP A 68 -4.04 2.76 -11.12
N ILE A 69 -4.47 1.67 -10.49
CA ILE A 69 -3.56 0.66 -9.93
C ILE A 69 -2.79 -0.06 -11.04
N GLU A 70 -3.47 -0.48 -12.10
CA GLU A 70 -2.84 -1.14 -13.25
C GLU A 70 -1.79 -0.22 -13.89
N THR A 71 -2.12 1.07 -14.07
CA THR A 71 -1.18 2.08 -14.58
C THR A 71 0.02 2.26 -13.66
N TYR A 72 -0.21 2.29 -12.35
CA TYR A 72 0.84 2.44 -11.35
C TYR A 72 1.82 1.25 -11.33
N LEU A 73 1.33 0.05 -11.65
CA LEU A 73 2.14 -1.16 -11.75
C LEU A 73 2.98 -1.28 -13.03
N ILE A 74 2.75 -0.40 -14.02
CA ILE A 74 3.59 -0.31 -15.20
C ILE A 74 4.96 0.24 -14.74
N PRO A 75 6.07 -0.50 -14.96
CA PRO A 75 7.39 -0.03 -14.58
C PRO A 75 7.65 1.34 -15.17
N ARG A 76 7.83 2.34 -14.31
CA ARG A 76 8.29 3.64 -14.76
C ARG A 76 9.70 3.48 -15.26
N ILE A 77 9.95 3.83 -16.52
CA ILE A 77 11.31 3.99 -17.01
C ILE A 77 11.91 5.07 -16.10
N PRO A 78 12.96 4.75 -15.31
CA PRO A 78 13.55 5.76 -14.45
C PRO A 78 14.05 6.89 -15.35
N GLU A 79 13.66 8.13 -15.03
CA GLU A 79 14.25 9.28 -15.69
C GLU A 79 15.76 9.15 -15.56
N THR A 80 16.45 9.15 -16.71
CA THR A 80 17.91 9.20 -16.74
C THR A 80 18.32 10.36 -15.84
N LYS A 81 19.05 10.09 -14.74
CA LYS A 81 19.62 11.14 -13.90
C LYS A 81 20.31 12.12 -14.83
N GLN A 82 19.79 13.34 -14.92
CA GLN A 82 20.48 14.43 -15.61
C GLN A 82 21.84 14.64 -14.91
N PRO A 83 22.92 14.85 -15.69
CA PRO A 83 24.28 14.92 -15.17
C PRO A 83 24.47 16.04 -14.15
#